data_AF-A0A7S2S5S3-F1
#
_entry.id   AF-A0A7S2S5S3-F1
#
_cell.length_a   1.000
_cell.length_b   1.000
_cell.length_c   1.000
_cell.angle_alpha   90.00
_cell.angle_beta   90.00
_cell.angle_gamma   90.00
#
_symmetry.space_group_name_H-M   'P 1'
#
loop_
_entity.id
_entity.type
_entity.pdbx_description
1 polymer ?
#
loop_
_entity_poly.entity_id
_entity_poly.type
_entity_poly.pdbx_seq_one_letter_code
_entity_poly.pdbx_strand_id
1 'polypeptide(L)'
;SSRKQWLSLCSEMVTVCNEATRRSTLRKDPSAEYFEKPLSEVYIRERLEYDKPLNGIIVRAKDPPNRLQGFIVTTNFVAYRKSFRWTVDSPAACLTPTDRRLHAVDDGSLTDELQKVQRRGNACKGFVF
;
A
#
# COMPACT_ATOMS: atom_id res chain seq x y z
N SER A 1 3.23 0.50 19.26
CA SER A 1 3.18 1.92 18.88
C SER A 1 1.74 2.36 18.63
N SER A 2 1.35 3.56 19.06
CA SER A 2 0.01 4.11 18.81
C SER A 2 -0.10 4.61 17.37
N ARG A 3 -1.34 4.79 16.86
CA ARG A 3 -1.58 5.35 15.52
C ARG A 3 -0.92 6.73 15.35
N LYS A 4 -1.04 7.57 16.38
CA LYS A 4 -0.46 8.92 16.38
C LYS A 4 1.06 8.87 16.24
N GLN A 5 1.72 7.92 16.91
CA GLN A 5 3.16 7.71 16.78
C GLN A 5 3.55 7.30 15.35
N TRP A 6 2.77 6.44 14.69
CA TRP A 6 3.04 6.10 13.29
C TRP A 6 2.86 7.29 12.35
N LEU A 7 1.78 8.05 12.52
CA LEU A 7 1.49 9.22 11.69
C LEU A 7 2.55 10.32 11.84
N SER A 8 3.15 10.49 13.03
CA SER A 8 4.26 11.43 13.21
C SER A 8 5.54 11.04 12.48
N LEU A 9 5.64 9.79 11.97
CA LEU A 9 6.79 9.29 11.23
C LEU A 9 6.63 9.38 9.72
N CYS A 10 5.47 9.81 9.20
CA CYS A 10 5.18 9.80 7.76
C CYS A 10 6.28 10.45 6.93
N SER A 11 6.76 11.63 7.33
CA SER A 11 7.84 12.34 6.63
C SER A 11 9.14 11.53 6.61
N GLU A 12 9.58 11.00 7.76
CA GLU A 12 10.76 10.14 7.85
C GLU A 12 10.60 8.87 6.99
N MET A 13 9.41 8.26 6.97
CA MET A 13 9.11 7.05 6.19
C MET A 13 9.20 7.32 4.68
N VAL A 14 8.66 8.44 4.20
CA VAL A 14 8.77 8.87 2.80
C VAL A 14 10.23 9.04 2.40
N THR A 15 11.03 9.70 3.24
CA THR A 15 12.47 9.88 2.99
C THR A 15 13.19 8.54 2.86
N VAL A 16 12.91 7.59 3.76
CA VAL A 16 13.51 6.24 3.73
C VAL A 16 13.13 5.50 2.44
N CYS A 17 11.85 5.52 2.04
CA CYS A 17 11.41 4.87 0.80
C CYS A 17 12.07 5.49 -0.44
N ASN A 18 12.10 6.82 -0.53
CA ASN A 18 12.68 7.51 -1.69
C ASN A 18 14.18 7.27 -1.80
N GLU A 19 14.91 7.28 -0.67
CA GLU A 19 16.34 6.99 -0.64
C GLU A 19 16.62 5.53 -1.00
N ALA A 20 15.80 4.59 -0.53
CA ALA A 20 15.91 3.17 -0.91
C ALA A 20 15.71 2.95 -2.42
N THR A 21 14.69 3.60 -3.01
CA THR A 21 14.45 3.57 -4.46
C THR A 21 15.62 4.17 -5.22
N ARG A 22 16.09 5.36 -4.82
CA ARG A 22 17.25 6.03 -5.43
C ARG A 22 18.50 5.13 -5.45
N ARG A 23 18.82 4.52 -4.30
CA ARG A 23 19.94 3.56 -4.19
C ARG A 23 19.73 2.30 -5.03
N SER A 24 18.49 1.85 -5.19
CA SER A 24 18.15 0.72 -6.07
C SER A 24 18.45 1.06 -7.53
N THR A 25 18.08 2.25 -7.99
CA THR A 25 18.38 2.74 -9.35
C THR A 25 19.89 2.85 -9.56
N LEU A 26 20.62 3.51 -8.64
CA LEU A 26 22.07 3.68 -8.75
C LEU A 26 22.88 2.38 -8.70
N ARG A 27 22.33 1.32 -8.10
CA ARG A 27 22.95 -0.01 -8.14
C ARG A 27 22.89 -0.65 -9.53
N LYS A 28 21.88 -0.29 -10.34
CA LYS A 28 21.73 -0.79 -11.71
C LYS A 28 22.42 0.12 -12.72
N ASP A 29 22.28 1.42 -12.54
CA ASP A 29 22.89 2.46 -13.36
C ASP A 29 23.49 3.55 -12.45
N PRO A 30 24.80 3.48 -12.18
CA PRO A 30 25.49 4.47 -11.36
C PRO A 30 25.46 5.90 -11.91
N SER A 31 25.18 6.08 -13.20
CA SER A 31 25.09 7.37 -13.89
C SER A 31 23.66 7.89 -14.02
N ALA A 32 22.67 7.20 -13.44
CA ALA A 32 21.28 7.61 -13.54
C ALA A 32 21.04 9.01 -12.96
N GLU A 33 20.59 9.93 -13.82
CA GLU A 33 20.20 11.29 -13.43
C GLU A 33 18.71 11.38 -13.06
N TYR A 34 17.91 10.43 -13.54
CA TYR A 34 16.47 10.36 -13.33
C TYR A 34 16.10 9.18 -12.44
N PHE A 35 15.21 9.44 -11.47
CA PHE A 35 14.74 8.45 -10.52
C PHE A 35 13.25 8.22 -10.67
N GLU A 36 12.78 7.05 -10.23
CA GLU A 36 11.35 6.79 -10.16
C GLU A 36 10.64 7.83 -9.29
N LYS A 37 9.37 8.07 -9.61
CA LYS A 37 8.56 9.03 -8.88
C LYS A 37 8.53 8.65 -7.39
N PRO A 38 8.80 9.61 -6.49
CA PRO A 38 8.80 9.33 -5.06
C PRO A 38 7.44 8.85 -4.58
N LEU A 39 7.46 8.00 -3.55
CA LEU A 39 6.24 7.56 -2.90
C LEU A 39 5.55 8.76 -2.25
N SER A 40 4.25 8.91 -2.50
CA SER A 40 3.48 10.03 -1.95
C SER A 40 3.31 9.90 -0.44
N GLU A 41 3.55 10.98 0.29
CA GLU A 41 3.26 11.03 1.73
C GLU A 41 1.78 10.79 2.02
N VAL A 42 0.90 11.30 1.15
CA VAL A 42 -0.55 11.08 1.27
C VAL A 42 -0.86 9.58 1.27
N TYR A 43 -0.23 8.82 0.38
CA TYR A 43 -0.43 7.38 0.31
C TYR A 43 -0.01 6.69 1.62
N ILE A 44 1.20 6.97 2.14
CA ILE A 44 1.66 6.35 3.39
C ILE A 44 0.73 6.72 4.55
N ARG A 45 0.34 7.99 4.65
CA ARG A 45 -0.57 8.49 5.68
C ARG A 45 -1.92 7.81 5.65
N GLU A 46 -2.52 7.65 4.46
CA GLU A 46 -3.77 6.92 4.29
C GLU A 46 -3.64 5.45 4.74
N ARG A 47 -2.53 4.77 4.38
CA ARG A 47 -2.29 3.40 4.85
C ARG A 47 -2.25 3.33 6.37
N LEU A 48 -1.47 4.19 7.03
CA LEU A 48 -1.33 4.20 8.49
C LEU A 48 -2.64 4.56 9.21
N GLU A 49 -3.47 5.42 8.61
CA GLU A 49 -4.74 5.83 9.18
C GLU A 49 -5.76 4.69 9.12
N TYR A 50 -5.91 4.06 7.95
CA TYR A 50 -6.99 3.13 7.68
C TYR A 50 -6.65 1.66 7.97
N ASP A 51 -5.38 1.26 7.88
CA ASP A 51 -4.96 -0.14 8.04
C ASP A 51 -5.27 -0.65 9.47
N LYS A 52 -5.89 -1.83 9.54
CA LYS A 52 -6.30 -2.50 10.79
C LYS A 52 -6.26 -4.03 10.64
N PRO A 53 -5.59 -4.75 11.55
CA PRO A 53 -4.69 -4.24 12.59
C PRO A 53 -3.49 -3.52 11.96
N LEU A 54 -2.94 -2.52 12.66
CA LEU A 54 -1.71 -1.83 12.23
C LEU A 54 -0.57 -2.29 13.13
N ASN A 55 0.19 -3.28 12.66
CA ASN A 55 1.32 -3.85 13.39
C ASN A 55 2.62 -3.50 12.68
N GLY A 56 3.70 -3.30 13.43
CA GLY A 56 4.95 -2.95 12.79
C GLY A 56 6.11 -2.72 13.74
N ILE A 57 7.29 -2.60 13.15
CA ILE A 57 8.57 -2.40 13.81
C ILE A 57 9.28 -1.23 13.12
N ILE A 58 10.00 -0.41 13.89
CA ILE A 58 10.87 0.65 13.37
C ILE A 58 12.31 0.35 13.75
N VAL A 59 13.23 0.73 12.87
CA VAL A 59 14.67 0.65 13.09
C VAL A 59 15.22 2.07 13.04
N ARG A 60 15.94 2.47 14.09
CA ARG A 60 16.55 3.80 14.22
C ARG A 60 18.06 3.69 14.37
N ALA A 61 18.77 4.72 13.92
CA ALA A 61 20.19 4.86 14.18
C ALA A 61 20.45 4.92 15.69
N LYS A 62 21.60 4.40 16.11
CA LYS A 62 22.02 4.45 17.52
C LYS A 62 22.41 5.86 17.94
N ASP A 63 23.04 6.61 17.03
CA ASP A 63 23.55 7.94 17.30
C ASP A 63 22.44 9.01 17.25
N PRO A 64 22.47 10.01 18.14
CA PRO A 64 21.57 11.16 18.06
C PRO A 64 21.67 11.84 16.68
N PRO A 65 20.54 12.22 16.04
CA PRO A 65 19.18 12.29 16.59
C PRO A 65 18.33 11.02 16.40
N ASN A 66 18.94 9.83 16.30
CA ASN A 66 18.25 8.54 16.17
C ASN A 66 17.34 8.46 14.94
N ARG A 67 17.86 8.93 13.79
CA ARG A 67 17.12 8.98 12.52
C ARG A 67 16.55 7.62 12.13
N LEU A 68 15.31 7.59 11.62
CA LEU A 68 14.70 6.38 11.08
C LEU A 68 15.57 5.81 9.94
N GLN A 69 15.92 4.53 10.05
CA GLN A 69 16.68 3.78 9.04
C GLN A 69 15.79 2.84 8.24
N GLY A 70 14.72 2.36 8.86
CA GLY A 70 13.81 1.41 8.24
C GLY A 70 12.56 1.19 9.07
N PHE A 71 11.54 0.62 8.45
CA PHE A 71 10.31 0.25 9.12
C PHE A 71 9.66 -0.94 8.40
N ILE A 72 8.84 -1.67 9.14
CA ILE A 72 7.94 -2.70 8.62
C ILE A 72 6.55 -2.38 9.13
N VAL A 73 5.57 -2.32 8.24
CA VAL A 73 4.16 -2.19 8.58
C VAL A 73 3.43 -3.38 7.97
N THR A 74 2.57 -4.00 8.77
CA THR A 74 1.76 -5.15 8.41
C THR A 74 0.32 -4.89 8.82
N THR A 75 -0.59 -5.34 7.97
CA THR A 75 -2.04 -5.27 8.16
C THR A 75 -2.68 -6.46 7.47
N ASN A 76 -3.94 -6.73 7.82
CA ASN A 76 -4.76 -7.60 6.99
C ASN A 76 -5.01 -6.92 5.64
N PHE A 77 -5.18 -7.75 4.61
CA PHE A 77 -5.56 -7.27 3.28
C PHE A 77 -6.94 -6.59 3.35
N VAL A 78 -7.06 -5.36 2.84
CA VAL A 78 -8.28 -4.55 2.93
C VAL A 78 -8.51 -3.75 1.64
N ALA A 79 -9.77 -3.73 1.17
CA ALA A 79 -10.20 -2.99 -0.02
C ALA A 79 -10.92 -1.69 0.36
N TYR A 80 -10.34 -0.54 0.02
CA TYR A 80 -10.82 0.77 0.45
C TYR A 80 -11.86 1.42 -0.45
N ARG A 81 -11.97 1.01 -1.72
CA ARG A 81 -12.98 1.56 -2.64
C ARG A 81 -14.10 0.56 -2.92
N LYS A 82 -15.35 1.03 -2.83
CA LYS A 82 -16.53 0.25 -3.24
C LYS A 82 -16.52 -0.13 -4.71
N SER A 83 -15.86 0.65 -5.57
CA SER A 83 -15.72 0.35 -7.00
C SER A 83 -14.61 -0.66 -7.29
N PHE A 84 -13.75 -0.97 -6.33
CA PHE A 84 -12.72 -1.99 -6.55
C PHE A 84 -13.41 -3.35 -6.62
N ARG A 85 -13.27 -3.99 -7.78
CA ARG A 85 -13.71 -5.35 -8.06
C ARG A 85 -12.47 -6.15 -8.37
N TRP A 86 -12.37 -7.33 -7.79
CA TRP A 86 -11.39 -8.29 -8.27
C TRP A 86 -11.98 -8.92 -9.52
N THR A 87 -11.34 -8.67 -10.65
CA THR A 87 -11.69 -9.32 -11.90
C THR A 87 -10.41 -9.87 -12.50
N VAL A 88 -10.49 -11.08 -13.04
CA VAL A 88 -9.40 -11.73 -13.74
C VAL A 88 -9.54 -11.40 -15.24
N ASP A 89 -9.27 -10.14 -15.59
CA ASP A 89 -9.43 -9.60 -16.95
C ASP A 89 -8.13 -9.54 -17.76
N SER A 90 -7.02 -9.98 -17.15
CA SER A 90 -5.75 -10.02 -17.85
C SER A 90 -5.71 -11.17 -18.88
N PRO A 91 -5.28 -10.93 -20.12
CA PRO A 91 -5.00 -11.99 -21.08
C PRO A 91 -3.99 -13.03 -20.56
N ALA A 92 -3.09 -12.62 -19.66
CA ALA A 92 -2.12 -13.50 -19.01
C ALA A 92 -2.75 -14.51 -18.03
N ALA A 93 -4.02 -14.35 -17.70
CA ALA A 93 -4.75 -15.31 -16.89
C ALA A 93 -5.23 -16.54 -17.68
N CYS A 94 -5.03 -16.55 -19.01
CA CYS A 94 -5.40 -17.67 -19.90
C CYS A 94 -6.86 -18.13 -19.77
N LEU A 95 -7.76 -17.25 -19.33
CA LEU A 95 -9.17 -17.56 -19.15
C LEU A 95 -9.90 -17.49 -20.49
N THR A 96 -10.61 -18.55 -20.85
CA THR A 96 -11.47 -18.54 -22.02
C THR A 96 -12.84 -17.93 -21.69
N PRO A 97 -13.59 -17.42 -22.70
CA PRO A 97 -14.98 -17.00 -22.51
C PRO A 97 -15.88 -18.10 -21.93
N THR A 98 -15.57 -19.37 -22.22
CA THR A 98 -16.30 -20.54 -21.70
C THR A 98 -16.07 -20.71 -20.20
N ASP A 99 -14.82 -20.57 -19.73
CA ASP A 99 -14.48 -20.69 -18.31
C ASP A 99 -15.24 -19.67 -17.45
N ARG A 100 -15.45 -18.45 -18.00
CA ARG A 100 -16.24 -17.40 -17.36
C ARG A 100 -17.73 -17.73 -17.34
N ARG A 101 -18.28 -18.20 -18.46
CA ARG A 101 -19.71 -18.54 -18.58
C ARG A 101 -20.10 -19.68 -17.64
N LEU A 102 -19.17 -20.60 -17.38
CA LEU A 102 -19.36 -21.73 -16.50
C LEU A 102 -18.95 -21.44 -15.03
N HIS A 103 -18.46 -20.24 -14.72
CA HIS A 103 -17.89 -19.90 -13.41
C HIS A 103 -16.81 -20.89 -12.95
N ALA A 104 -16.04 -21.48 -13.86
CA ALA A 104 -15.07 -22.54 -13.55
C ALA A 104 -13.81 -22.02 -12.84
N VAL A 105 -13.58 -20.70 -12.86
CA VAL A 105 -12.33 -20.04 -12.45
C VAL A 105 -12.54 -18.86 -11.50
N ASP A 106 -13.72 -18.26 -11.53
CA ASP A 106 -14.16 -17.20 -10.62
C ASP A 106 -15.69 -17.24 -10.58
N ASP A 107 -16.23 -17.63 -9.43
CA ASP A 107 -17.67 -17.61 -9.15
C ASP A 107 -18.12 -16.28 -8.54
N GLY A 108 -17.20 -15.31 -8.41
CA GLY A 108 -17.45 -14.01 -7.81
C GLY A 108 -17.57 -14.04 -6.29
N SER A 109 -17.50 -15.21 -5.65
CA SER A 109 -17.71 -15.37 -4.21
C SER A 109 -16.71 -14.57 -3.39
N LEU A 110 -15.43 -14.56 -3.78
CA LEU A 110 -14.40 -13.76 -3.12
C LEU A 110 -14.67 -12.26 -3.26
N THR A 111 -15.08 -11.81 -4.44
CA THR A 111 -15.46 -10.40 -4.65
C THR A 111 -16.65 -10.05 -3.76
N ASP A 112 -17.66 -10.91 -3.67
CA ASP A 112 -18.86 -10.72 -2.85
C ASP A 112 -18.53 -10.73 -1.35
N GLU A 113 -17.66 -11.62 -0.88
CA GLU A 113 -17.18 -11.64 0.49
C GLU A 113 -16.40 -10.38 0.84
N LEU A 114 -15.50 -9.93 -0.03
CA LEU A 114 -14.79 -8.67 0.12
C LEU A 114 -15.71 -7.44 0.02
N GLN A 115 -16.87 -7.55 -0.65
CA GLN A 115 -17.91 -6.51 -0.59
C GLN A 115 -18.59 -6.42 0.77
N LYS A 116 -18.71 -7.53 1.50
CA LYS A 116 -19.35 -7.61 2.84
C LYS A 116 -18.45 -7.08 3.95
N VAL A 117 -17.13 -7.05 3.77
CA VAL A 117 -16.18 -6.53 4.76
C VAL A 117 -16.56 -5.11 5.16
N GLN A 118 -16.62 -4.83 6.47
CA GLN A 118 -16.91 -3.49 6.98
C GLN A 118 -15.80 -2.52 6.58
N ARG A 119 -16.06 -1.72 5.55
CA ARG A 119 -15.14 -0.69 5.08
C ARG A 119 -15.14 0.52 6.01
N ARG A 120 -13.97 1.10 6.23
CA ARG A 120 -13.81 2.36 6.96
C ARG A 120 -13.15 3.40 6.06
N GLY A 121 -13.55 4.66 6.22
CA GLY A 121 -13.26 5.75 5.28
C GLY A 121 -14.53 6.17 4.54
N ASN A 122 -14.86 7.47 4.54
CA ASN A 122 -16.05 7.99 3.87
C ASN A 122 -15.66 8.50 2.47
N ALA A 123 -16.02 7.73 1.43
CA ALA A 123 -15.72 8.10 0.03
C ALA A 123 -16.46 9.36 -0.46
N CYS A 124 -17.53 9.79 0.23
CA CYS A 124 -18.31 10.99 -0.10
C CYS A 124 -17.89 12.23 0.70
N LYS A 125 -17.13 12.06 1.79
CA LYS A 125 -16.47 13.16 2.50
C LYS A 125 -15.02 13.25 2.04
N GLY A 126 -14.78 13.38 0.73
CA GLY A 126 -13.45 13.76 0.24
C GLY A 126 -12.87 14.87 1.12
N PHE A 127 -11.55 14.85 1.34
CA PHE A 127 -10.89 15.74 2.30
C PHE A 127 -11.46 17.16 2.24
N VAL A 128 -12.12 17.58 3.32
CA VAL A 128 -12.44 19.00 3.53
C VAL A 128 -11.13 19.61 4.04
N PHE A 129 -10.51 20.45 3.20
CA PHE A 129 -9.34 21.25 3.55
C PHE A 129 -9.70 22.34 4.57
#